data_AF-A0A2M9GBG8-F1
#
_entry.id   AF-A0A2M9GBG8-F1
#
_cell.length_a   1.000
_cell.length_b   1.000
_cell.length_c   1.000
_cell.angle_alpha   90.00
_cell.angle_beta   90.00
_cell.angle_gamma   90.00
#
_symmetry.space_group_name_H-M   'P 1'
#
loop_
_entity.id
_entity.type
_entity.pdbx_description
1 polymer ?
#
loop_
_entity_poly.entity_id
_entity_poly.type
_entity_poly.pdbx_seq_one_letter_code
_entity_poly.pdbx_strand_id
1 'polypeptide(L)' 'MPDYLKARKLHLSGIIAVIAGMKKLNARGIKETKVETLTIDAIKAELNLIDLQLKRKGS' A
#
# COMPACT_ATOMS: atom_id res chain seq x y z
N MET A 1 -11.56 16.98 2.84
CA MET A 1 -10.16 17.01 3.31
C MET A 1 -9.25 16.27 2.35
N PRO A 2 -8.84 16.90 1.24
CA PRO A 2 -7.87 16.33 0.29
C PRO A 2 -6.54 15.96 0.94
N ASP A 3 -6.13 16.71 1.97
CA ASP A 3 -4.83 16.53 2.64
C ASP A 3 -4.77 15.23 3.45
N TYR A 4 -5.88 14.82 4.06
CA TYR A 4 -5.99 13.51 4.71
C TYR A 4 -5.79 12.37 3.72
N LEU A 5 -6.45 12.43 2.55
CA LEU A 5 -6.33 11.40 1.51
C LEU A 5 -4.89 11.32 0.97
N LYS A 6 -4.24 12.47 0.75
CA LYS A 6 -2.83 12.53 0.36
C LYS A 6 -1.91 11.94 1.43
N ALA A 7 -2.12 12.28 2.71
CA ALA A 7 -1.35 11.74 3.82
C ALA A 7 -1.53 10.22 3.97
N ARG A 8 -2.77 9.72 3.83
CA ARG A 8 -3.06 8.29 3.87
C ARG A 8 -2.42 7.55 2.70
N LYS A 9 -2.48 8.10 1.49
CA LYS A 9 -1.80 7.54 0.30
C LYS A 9 -0.30 7.41 0.52
N LEU A 10 0.34 8.45 1.07
CA LEU A 10 1.77 8.45 1.36
C LEU A 10 2.13 7.38 2.39
N HIS A 11 1.38 7.30 3.49
CA HIS A 11 1.60 6.32 4.55
C HIS A 11 1.52 4.88 4.02
N LEU A 12 0.44 4.54 3.29
CA LEU A 12 0.26 3.22 2.70
C LEU A 12 1.37 2.86 1.67
N SER A 13 1.83 3.83 0.90
CA SER A 13 2.95 3.63 -0.04
C SER A 13 4.26 3.34 0.70
N GLY A 14 4.48 4.00 1.84
CA GLY A 14 5.61 3.70 2.73
C GLY A 14 5.56 2.29 3.30
N ILE A 15 4.39 1.82 3.72
CA ILE A 15 4.20 0.44 4.23
C ILE A 15 4.56 -0.59 3.15
N ILE A 16 4.10 -0.42 1.90
CA ILE A 16 4.47 -1.32 0.80
C ILE A 16 5.98 -1.35 0.57
N ALA A 17 6.66 -0.20 0.63
CA ALA A 17 8.11 -0.13 0.45
C ALA A 17 8.87 -0.90 1.56
N VAL A 18 8.41 -0.79 2.81
CA VAL A 18 8.96 -1.55 3.94
C VAL A 18 8.75 -3.05 3.75
N ILE A 19 7.53 -3.48 3.41
CA ILE A 19 7.23 -4.90 3.17
C ILE A 19 8.09 -5.45 2.02
N ALA A 20 8.25 -4.70 0.93
CA ALA A 20 9.11 -5.08 -0.20
C ALA A 20 10.59 -5.19 0.21
N GLY A 21 11.07 -4.26 1.05
CA GLY A 21 12.41 -4.31 1.64
C GLY A 21 12.61 -5.55 2.52
N MET A 22 11.66 -5.83 3.40
CA MET A 22 11.67 -7.03 4.26
C MET A 22 11.65 -8.31 3.44
N LYS A 23 10.83 -8.39 2.38
CA LYS A 23 10.80 -9.53 1.46
C LYS A 23 12.15 -9.76 0.79
N LYS A 24 12.82 -8.68 0.34
CA LYS A 24 14.17 -8.76 -0.26
C LYS A 24 15.19 -9.32 0.73
N LEU A 25 15.11 -8.93 2.00
CA LEU A 25 15.97 -9.44 3.07
C LEU A 25 15.65 -10.91 3.42
N ASN A 26 14.38 -11.30 3.37
CA ASN A 26 13.87 -12.63 3.70
C ASN A 26 13.97 -13.64 2.53
N ALA A 27 14.31 -13.21 1.32
CA ALA A 27 14.42 -14.03 0.11
C ALA A 27 15.44 -15.18 0.23
N ARG A 28 16.28 -15.18 1.26
CA ARG A 28 17.21 -16.28 1.60
C ARG A 28 16.58 -17.44 2.36
N GLY A 29 15.29 -17.41 2.74
CA GLY A 29 14.71 -18.56 3.45
C GLY A 29 13.20 -18.61 3.70
N ILE A 30 12.45 -17.50 3.62
CA ILE A 30 11.00 -17.51 3.93
C ILE A 30 10.19 -17.25 2.66
N LYS A 31 9.40 -18.25 2.22
CA LYS A 31 8.41 -18.07 1.14
C LYS A 31 7.35 -17.08 1.59
N GLU A 32 6.95 -16.20 0.68
CA GLU A 32 5.88 -15.23 0.89
C GLU A 32 4.62 -15.92 1.43
N THR A 33 4.14 -15.47 2.58
CA THR A 33 3.00 -16.08 3.26
C THR A 33 1.69 -15.60 2.63
N LYS A 34 0.66 -16.43 2.65
CA LYS A 34 -0.67 -16.06 2.14
C LYS A 34 -1.23 -14.78 2.81
N VAL A 35 -0.89 -14.56 4.08
CA VAL A 35 -1.29 -13.36 4.83
C VAL A 35 -0.58 -12.11 4.32
N GLU A 36 0.71 -12.20 3.99
CA GLU A 36 1.46 -11.08 3.40
C GLU A 36 0.88 -10.68 2.04
N THR A 37 0.57 -11.65 1.18
CA THR A 37 -0.07 -11.38 -0.12
C THR A 37 -1.41 -10.67 0.05
N LEU A 38 -2.29 -11.20 0.91
CA LEU A 38 -3.59 -10.60 1.19
C LEU A 38 -3.47 -9.18 1.76
N THR A 39 -2.47 -8.94 2.61
CA THR A 39 -2.20 -7.61 3.18
C THR A 39 -1.74 -6.62 2.10
N ILE A 40 -0.83 -7.03 1.22
CA ILE A 40 -0.37 -6.19 0.08
C ILE A 40 -1.55 -5.86 -0.84
N ASP A 41 -2.40 -6.83 -1.14
CA ASP A 41 -3.55 -6.64 -2.04
C ASP A 41 -4.60 -5.71 -1.43
N ALA A 42 -4.86 -5.82 -0.13
CA ALA A 42 -5.74 -4.90 0.59
C ALA A 42 -5.22 -3.45 0.55
N ILE A 43 -3.91 -3.25 0.76
CA ILE A 43 -3.30 -1.92 0.69
C ILE A 43 -3.40 -1.35 -0.73
N LYS A 44 -3.14 -2.16 -1.77
CA LYS A 44 -3.29 -1.72 -3.17
C LYS A 44 -4.74 -1.34 -3.50
N ALA A 45 -5.72 -2.08 -2.99
CA ALA A 45 -7.13 -1.76 -3.17
C ALA A 45 -7.49 -0.41 -2.50
N GLU A 46 -6.98 -0.16 -1.29
CA GLU A 46 -7.17 1.13 -0.61
C GLU A 46 -6.53 2.29 -1.38
N LEU A 47 -5.31 2.11 -1.92
CA LEU A 47 -4.64 3.11 -2.76
C LEU A 47 -5.46 3.47 -4.01
N ASN A 48 -6.01 2.45 -4.70
CA ASN A 48 -6.87 2.66 -5.87
C ASN A 48 -8.15 3.44 -5.52
N LEU A 49 -8.75 3.15 -4.36
CA LEU A 49 -9.92 3.88 -3.87
C LEU A 49 -9.57 5.34 -3.57
N ILE A 50 -8.43 5.60 -2.91
CA ILE A 50 -7.96 6.95 -2.62
C ILE A 50 -7.73 7.73 -3.93
N ASP A 51 -7.15 7.09 -4.94
CA ASP A 51 -6.93 7.74 -6.25
C ASP A 51 -8.24 8.08 -6.97
N LEU A 52 -9.25 7.21 -6.90
CA LEU A 52 -10.59 7.51 -7.41
C LEU A 52 -11.22 8.69 -6.65
N GLN A 53 -11.07 8.75 -5.32
CA GLN A 53 -11.62 9.84 -4.51
C GLN A 53 -10.91 11.18 -4.76
N LEU A 54 -9.59 11.18 -4.93
CA LEU A 54 -8.82 12.37 -5.26
C LEU A 54 -9.17 12.90 -6.65
N LYS A 55 -9.32 12.02 -7.66
CA LYS A 55 -9.79 12.40 -9.00
C LYS A 55 -11.17 13.03 -8.98
N ARG A 56 -12.11 12.48 -8.21
CA ARG A 56 -13.48 13.01 -8.08
C ARG A 56 -13.56 14.35 -7.34
N LYS A 57 -12.61 14.65 -6.45
CA LYS A 57 -12.57 15.90 -5.66
C LYS A 57 -11.73 17.02 -6.29
N GLY A 58 -11.00 16.72 -7.38
CA GLY A 58 -10.22 17.70 -8.15
C GLY A 58 -10.98 18.33 -9.31
N SER A 59 -12.33 18.22 -9.33
CA SER A 59 -13.21 18.81 -10.33
C SER A 59 -14.07 19.91 -9.75
#